data_AF-A0A7K0NZ15-F1
#
_entry.id   AF-A0A7K0NZ15-F1
#
_cell.length_a   1.000
_cell.length_b   1.000
_cell.length_c   1.000
_cell.angle_alpha   90.00
_cell.angle_beta   90.00
_cell.angle_gamma   90.00
#
_symmetry.space_group_name_H-M   'P 1'
#
loop_
_entity.id
_entity.type
_entity.pdbx_description
1 polymer ?
#
loop_
_entity_poly.entity_id
_entity_poly.type
_entity_poly.pdbx_seq_one_letter_code
_entity_poly.pdbx_strand_id
1 'polypeptide(L)'
;MTVRVWTGGGRSFAVDEMALACCAVELAVALPERGEAPVDAHVLVVAGTVTLAALPTVLARYQALPEPRHVIAFGACATSGGPYWDSYSVVPGIGEHLPV
;
A
#
# COMPACT_ATOMS: atom_id res chain seq x y z
N MET A 1 5.77 4.56 -8.63
CA MET A 1 4.81 3.57 -9.07
C MET A 1 3.47 4.27 -8.97
N THR A 2 3.10 5.06 -9.98
CA THR A 2 2.25 6.24 -9.70
C THR A 2 1.17 6.42 -10.74
N VAL A 3 -0.08 6.39 -10.28
CA VAL A 3 -1.24 6.79 -11.06
C VAL A 3 -1.96 7.92 -10.37
N ARG A 4 -2.41 8.91 -11.16
CA ARG A 4 -3.27 9.99 -10.68
C ARG A 4 -4.71 9.50 -10.72
N VAL A 5 -5.26 9.16 -9.56
CA VAL A 5 -6.66 8.71 -9.47
C VAL A 5 -7.57 9.92 -9.26
N TRP A 6 -8.54 10.11 -10.14
CA TRP A 6 -9.55 11.16 -10.02
C TRP A 6 -10.69 10.71 -9.11
N THR A 7 -10.95 11.44 -8.04
CA THR A 7 -11.88 11.04 -6.96
C THR A 7 -13.29 11.64 -7.08
N GLY A 8 -13.76 12.00 -8.27
CA GLY A 8 -15.12 12.53 -8.43
C GLY A 8 -15.29 14.03 -8.15
N GLY A 9 -14.38 14.63 -7.37
CA GLY A 9 -14.48 16.02 -6.88
C GLY A 9 -13.40 16.99 -7.37
N GLY A 10 -12.71 16.68 -8.48
CA GLY A 10 -11.63 17.51 -9.01
C GLY A 10 -10.26 17.33 -8.33
N ARG A 11 -10.15 16.44 -7.33
CA ARG A 11 -8.87 16.08 -6.70
C ARG A 11 -8.30 14.83 -7.36
N SER A 12 -7.05 14.95 -7.79
CA SER A 12 -6.22 13.83 -8.24
C SER A 12 -5.21 13.51 -7.16
N PHE A 13 -5.16 12.26 -6.68
CA PHE A 13 -4.12 11.83 -5.76
C PHE A 13 -3.08 11.00 -6.50
N ALA A 14 -1.81 11.29 -6.24
CA ALA A 14 -0.73 10.40 -6.60
C ALA A 14 -0.68 9.24 -5.59
N VAL A 15 -0.65 8.04 -6.12
CA VAL A 15 -0.59 6.79 -5.35
C VAL A 15 0.83 6.26 -5.40
N ASP A 16 1.38 5.85 -4.27
CA ASP A 16 2.60 5.05 -4.16
C ASP A 16 2.20 3.62 -3.75
N GLU A 17 2.83 2.61 -4.34
CA GLU A 17 2.53 1.21 -4.08
C GLU A 17 3.74 0.52 -3.44
N MET A 18 3.48 -0.21 -2.37
CA MET A 18 4.40 -1.20 -1.82
C MET A 18 4.00 -2.57 -2.35
N ALA A 19 4.66 -2.98 -3.44
CA ALA A 19 4.48 -4.28 -4.08
C ALA A 19 5.16 -5.38 -3.23
N LEU A 20 4.40 -6.07 -2.38
CA LEU A 20 4.93 -7.05 -1.43
C LEU A 20 4.65 -8.51 -1.83
N ALA A 21 3.54 -8.78 -2.52
CA ALA A 21 3.16 -10.14 -2.92
C ALA A 21 2.29 -10.15 -4.19
N CYS A 22 1.45 -11.17 -4.36
CA CYS A 22 0.63 -11.39 -5.55
C CYS A 22 -0.36 -10.24 -5.87
N CYS A 23 -0.87 -9.52 -4.88
CA CYS A 23 -1.76 -8.38 -5.14
C CYS A 23 -1.08 -7.27 -5.95
N ALA A 24 0.26 -7.20 -5.96
CA ALA A 24 0.98 -6.27 -6.83
C ALA A 24 0.72 -6.54 -8.33
N VAL A 25 0.55 -7.80 -8.75
CA VAL A 25 0.23 -8.10 -10.17
C VAL A 25 -1.20 -7.69 -10.53
N GLU A 26 -2.11 -7.70 -9.56
CA GLU A 26 -3.47 -7.22 -9.77
C GLU A 26 -3.49 -5.69 -9.89
N LEU A 27 -2.76 -4.99 -9.01
CA LEU A 27 -2.66 -3.54 -9.07
C LEU A 27 -1.94 -3.08 -10.34
N ALA A 28 -0.90 -3.80 -10.73
CA ALA A 28 -0.17 -3.65 -11.97
C ALA A 28 -1.06 -3.66 -13.23
N VAL A 29 -2.07 -4.52 -13.27
CA VAL A 29 -3.04 -4.61 -14.38
C VAL A 29 -4.11 -3.52 -14.26
N ALA A 30 -4.55 -3.22 -13.04
CA ALA A 30 -5.51 -2.13 -12.80
C ALA A 30 -4.94 -0.75 -13.14
N LEU A 31 -3.63 -0.57 -12.99
CA LEU A 31 -2.90 0.68 -13.13
C LEU A 31 -1.74 0.54 -14.15
N PRO A 32 -2.03 0.50 -15.46
CA PRO A 32 -1.03 0.25 -16.50
C PRO A 32 -0.04 1.42 -16.68
N GLU A 33 -0.44 2.66 -16.39
CA GLU A 33 0.40 3.86 -16.54
C GLU A 33 1.19 4.18 -15.28
N ARG A 34 2.09 3.27 -14.88
CA ARG A 34 2.89 3.41 -13.65
C ARG A 34 4.25 4.04 -13.96
N GLY A 35 4.44 5.27 -13.50
CA GLY A 35 5.75 5.96 -13.44
C GLY A 35 6.49 5.71 -12.13
N GLU A 36 7.63 6.37 -11.92
CA GLU A 36 8.39 6.37 -10.66
C GLU A 36 7.59 7.01 -9.51
N ALA A 37 7.82 6.59 -8.26
CA ALA A 37 7.05 7.09 -7.10
C ALA A 37 7.36 8.57 -6.90
N PRO A 38 6.40 9.50 -7.06
CA PRO A 38 6.72 10.89 -6.95
C PRO A 38 6.91 11.22 -5.48
N VAL A 39 7.69 12.27 -5.26
CA VAL A 39 7.88 12.85 -3.94
C VAL A 39 6.57 13.41 -3.33
N ASP A 40 5.52 13.58 -4.15
CA ASP A 40 4.21 14.14 -3.77
C ASP A 40 3.11 13.08 -3.65
N ALA A 41 3.44 11.79 -3.54
CA ALA A 41 2.44 10.75 -3.33
C ALA A 41 1.68 10.96 -2.01
N HIS A 42 0.36 10.86 -2.05
CA HIS A 42 -0.51 11.06 -0.88
C HIS A 42 -1.18 9.78 -0.40
N VAL A 43 -1.16 8.72 -1.22
CA VAL A 43 -1.80 7.45 -0.89
C VAL A 43 -0.77 6.34 -0.95
N LEU A 44 -0.57 5.61 0.16
CA LEU A 44 0.23 4.40 0.18
C LEU A 44 -0.67 3.17 0.00
N VAL A 45 -0.48 2.43 -1.09
CA VAL A 45 -1.14 1.13 -1.29
C VAL A 45 -0.20 0.02 -0.81
N VAL A 46 -0.61 -0.71 0.22
CA VAL A 46 0.10 -1.89 0.70
C VAL A 46 -0.47 -3.11 -0.01
N ALA A 47 0.19 -3.53 -1.09
CA ALA A 47 -0.27 -4.57 -1.99
C ALA A 47 0.33 -5.94 -1.63
N GLY A 48 -0.38 -6.68 -0.77
CA GLY A 48 -0.05 -8.06 -0.41
C GLY A 48 0.45 -8.25 1.03
N THR A 49 1.05 -9.41 1.27
CA THR A 49 1.43 -9.85 2.62
C THR A 49 2.52 -8.98 3.22
N VAL A 50 2.28 -8.46 4.41
CA VAL A 50 3.29 -7.73 5.18
C VAL A 50 3.96 -8.70 6.15
N THR A 51 5.28 -8.83 6.04
CA THR A 51 6.07 -9.62 6.99
C THR A 51 6.62 -8.74 8.09
N LEU A 52 6.94 -9.32 9.25
CA LEU A 52 7.62 -8.63 10.35
C LEU A 52 8.93 -7.97 9.89
N ALA A 53 9.63 -8.58 8.93
CA ALA A 53 10.86 -8.04 8.34
C ALA A 53 10.60 -6.83 7.42
N ALA A 54 9.48 -6.81 6.70
CA ALA A 54 9.11 -5.73 5.79
C ALA A 54 8.41 -4.56 6.50
N LEU A 55 7.80 -4.80 7.66
CA LEU A 55 7.04 -3.81 8.41
C LEU A 55 7.79 -2.48 8.64
N PRO A 56 9.08 -2.45 9.06
CA PRO A 56 9.81 -1.19 9.24
C PRO A 56 9.90 -0.37 7.95
N THR A 57 10.05 -1.02 6.80
CA THR A 57 10.10 -0.35 5.50
C THR A 57 8.74 0.25 5.11
N VAL A 58 7.64 -0.47 5.39
CA VAL A 58 6.28 0.04 5.16
C VAL A 58 6.01 1.29 6.02
N LEU A 59 6.39 1.25 7.30
CA LEU A 59 6.23 2.38 8.22
C LEU A 59 7.08 3.58 7.78
N ALA A 60 8.33 3.36 7.41
CA ALA A 60 9.22 4.42 6.92
C ALA A 60 8.68 5.06 5.64
N ARG A 61 8.09 4.27 4.75
CA ARG A 61 7.44 4.79 3.53
C ARG A 61 6.22 5.64 3.85
N TYR A 62 5.35 5.18 4.73
CA TYR A 62 4.21 5.98 5.18
C TYR A 62 4.63 7.31 5.83
N GLN A 63 5.68 7.29 6.65
CA GLN A 63 6.23 8.49 7.29
C GLN A 63 6.85 9.48 6.30
N ALA A 64 7.36 8.99 5.16
CA ALA A 64 7.91 9.83 4.11
C ALA A 64 6.84 10.56 3.27
N LEU A 65 5.55 10.19 3.39
CA LEU A 65 4.48 10.79 2.60
C LEU A 65 4.05 12.18 3.12
N PRO A 66 3.87 13.18 2.24
CA PRO A 66 3.31 14.48 2.58
C PRO A 66 1.85 14.41 3.07
N GLU A 67 1.50 15.30 3.99
CA GLU A 67 0.12 15.48 4.46
C GLU A 67 -0.72 16.23 3.39
N PRO A 68 -1.98 15.84 3.09
CA PRO A 68 -2.76 14.75 3.68
C PRO A 68 -2.34 13.36 3.15
N ARG A 69 -2.13 12.39 4.04
CA ARG A 69 -1.74 11.02 3.67
C ARG A 69 -2.79 9.97 4.02
N HIS A 70 -2.95 8.99 3.14
CA HIS A 70 -3.90 7.89 3.29
C HIS A 70 -3.22 6.54 3.03
N VAL A 71 -3.75 5.47 3.60
CA VAL A 71 -3.28 4.10 3.37
C VAL A 71 -4.42 3.26 2.80
N ILE A 72 -4.09 2.39 1.85
CA ILE A 72 -5.02 1.39 1.33
C ILE A 72 -4.38 0.03 1.56
N ALA A 73 -5.01 -0.82 2.38
CA ALA A 73 -4.63 -2.22 2.48
C ALA A 73 -5.25 -2.99 1.31
N PHE A 74 -4.43 -3.46 0.38
CA PHE A 74 -4.89 -4.15 -0.82
C PHE A 74 -4.64 -5.66 -0.71
N GLY A 75 -5.75 -6.41 -0.65
CA GLY A 75 -5.78 -7.87 -0.52
C GLY A 75 -6.05 -8.38 0.90
N ALA A 76 -6.43 -9.65 1.00
CA ALA A 76 -6.72 -10.31 2.27
C ALA A 76 -5.48 -10.36 3.18
N CYS A 77 -4.29 -10.51 2.60
CA CYS A 77 -3.04 -10.58 3.35
C CYS A 77 -2.67 -9.26 4.02
N ALA A 78 -2.92 -8.12 3.37
CA ALA A 78 -2.64 -6.80 3.95
C ALA A 78 -3.65 -6.42 5.04
N THR A 79 -4.91 -6.86 4.89
CA THR A 79 -6.01 -6.50 5.80
C THR A 79 -6.05 -7.37 7.06
N SER A 80 -5.79 -8.67 6.94
CA SER A 80 -6.03 -9.66 8.00
C SER A 80 -4.98 -10.78 8.08
N GLY A 81 -3.81 -10.61 7.44
CA GLY A 81 -2.80 -11.68 7.28
C GLY A 81 -3.19 -12.73 6.24
N GLY A 82 -4.48 -12.84 5.92
CA GLY A 82 -5.00 -13.65 4.82
C GLY A 82 -4.75 -15.14 5.06
N PRO A 83 -4.36 -15.91 4.03
CA PRO A 83 -4.01 -17.33 4.19
C PRO A 83 -2.86 -17.59 5.18
N TYR A 84 -2.09 -16.56 5.52
CA TYR A 84 -0.91 -16.63 6.38
C TYR A 84 -1.14 -16.04 7.77
N TRP A 85 -2.38 -15.86 8.21
CA TRP A 85 -2.74 -15.20 9.47
C TRP A 85 -2.09 -15.85 10.72
N ASP A 86 -1.80 -17.15 10.68
CA ASP A 86 -1.14 -17.91 11.76
C ASP A 86 0.37 -18.15 11.50
N SER A 87 0.96 -17.44 10.55
CA SER A 87 2.39 -17.55 10.26
C SER A 87 3.22 -16.71 11.22
N TYR A 88 4.30 -17.29 11.76
CA TYR A 88 5.23 -16.61 12.68
C TYR A 88 5.88 -15.34 12.11
N SER A 89 5.89 -15.18 10.79
CA SER A 89 6.61 -14.12 10.08
C SER A 89 5.70 -13.04 9.51
N VAL A 90 4.38 -13.18 9.62
CA VAL A 90 3.38 -12.29 8.99
C VAL A 90 2.67 -11.47 10.06
N VAL A 91 2.41 -10.20 9.78
CA VAL A 91 1.55 -9.40 10.66
C VAL A 91 0.08 -9.75 10.44
N PRO A 92 -0.75 -9.81 11.50
CA PRO A 92 -2.19 -10.10 11.39
C PRO A 92 -2.96 -9.07 10.58
N GLY A 93 -2.38 -7.92 10.27
CA GLY A 93 -2.95 -6.91 9.39
C GLY A 93 -2.20 -5.59 9.52
N ILE A 94 -2.10 -4.83 8.43
CA ILE A 94 -1.41 -3.53 8.49
C ILE A 94 -2.18 -2.48 9.29
N GLY A 95 -3.50 -2.69 9.48
CA GLY A 95 -4.37 -1.83 10.28
C GLY A 95 -4.03 -1.78 11.78
N GLU A 96 -3.24 -2.73 12.29
CA GLU A 96 -2.71 -2.67 13.67
C GLU A 96 -1.58 -1.62 13.82
N HIS A 97 -0.97 -1.22 12.69
CA HIS A 97 0.21 -0.36 12.68
C HIS A 97 0.00 0.98 11.96
N LEU A 98 -0.92 1.04 11.00
CA LEU A 98 -1.22 2.21 10.19
C LEU A 98 -2.73 2.52 10.16
N PRO A 99 -3.12 3.80 10.00
CA PRO A 99 -4.51 4.16 9.79
C PRO A 99 -4.93 3.80 8.35
N VAL A 100 -5.55 2.62 8.21
CA VAL A 100 -6.10 2.09 6.95
C VAL A 100 -7.57 2.48 6.78
#